data_AF-A0A1E4FX81-F1
#
_entry.id   AF-A0A1E4FX81-F1
#
_cell.length_a   1.000
_cell.length_b   1.000
_cell.length_c   1.000
_cell.angle_alpha   90.00
_cell.angle_beta   90.00
_cell.angle_gamma   90.00
#
_symmetry.space_group_name_H-M   'P 1'
#
loop_
_entity.id
_entity.type
_entity.pdbx_description
1 polymer ?
#
loop_
_entity_poly.entity_id
_entity_poly.type
_entity_poly.pdbx_seq_one_letter_code
_entity_poly.pdbx_strand_id
1 'polypeptide(L)'
;MHRNAPSAQTNLTTTWGFGQRENVFNELIVKSVTDVWQDSSTPLPPVLYKSLMAVESSFRPDAVSGSGAAGLTQLMPDTAKRFGLANGDRLDPNKCVPVGILAFQEKYRVVLDPGNYPKIIGLPADKVAFSVRVADYYNSQGAPQGDDRWHLALAAYNGGGGTILRAMSYAIEANVDPRQWDNLAGPPGKALNTPLHKACIDVYGSYGGGRKVNELAAYPRKIMSLYRSAVAATPRPVL
;
A
#
# COMPACT_ATOMS: atom_id res chain seq x y z
N MET A 1 -22.45 -26.35 7.00
CA MET A 1 -21.41 -25.86 7.93
C MET A 1 -21.32 -24.36 7.76
N HIS A 2 -21.73 -23.62 8.78
CA HIS A 2 -21.95 -22.17 8.71
C HIS A 2 -20.66 -21.41 8.43
N ARG A 3 -20.67 -20.61 7.35
CA ARG A 3 -19.69 -19.54 7.11
C ARG A 3 -19.92 -18.51 8.20
N ASN A 4 -18.94 -18.31 9.09
CA ASN A 4 -18.93 -17.15 9.97
C ASN A 4 -18.95 -15.89 9.09
N ALA A 5 -20.03 -15.13 9.18
CA ALA A 5 -20.14 -13.82 8.55
C ALA A 5 -19.05 -12.91 9.15
N PRO A 6 -18.38 -12.05 8.34
CA PRO A 6 -17.47 -11.07 8.90
C PRO A 6 -18.24 -10.14 9.83
N SER A 7 -17.76 -10.07 11.07
CA SER A 7 -18.18 -9.17 12.13
C SER A 7 -18.34 -7.73 11.63
N ALA A 8 -19.51 -7.14 11.93
CA ALA A 8 -19.88 -5.71 11.83
C ALA A 8 -19.43 -5.00 10.53
N GLN A 9 -20.38 -4.79 9.61
CA GLN A 9 -20.25 -3.80 8.53
C GLN A 9 -19.71 -2.49 9.10
N THR A 10 -18.43 -2.21 8.86
CA THR A 10 -17.84 -0.93 9.20
C THR A 10 -18.62 0.11 8.42
N ASN A 11 -19.19 1.11 9.08
CA ASN A 11 -19.81 2.21 8.36
C ASN A 11 -18.70 2.92 7.56
N LEU A 12 -18.70 2.75 6.24
CA LEU A 12 -17.72 3.41 5.37
C LEU A 12 -18.07 4.88 5.13
N THR A 13 -19.16 5.41 5.67
CA THR A 13 -19.54 6.81 5.49
C THR A 13 -18.50 7.74 6.11
N THR A 14 -17.97 8.66 5.32
CA THR A 14 -16.94 9.63 5.73
C THR A 14 -17.36 11.05 5.37
N THR A 15 -16.67 12.01 5.98
CA THR A 15 -16.79 13.46 5.74
C THR A 15 -15.40 14.10 5.59
N TRP A 16 -14.52 13.46 4.82
CA TRP A 16 -13.14 13.90 4.58
C TRP A 16 -13.01 15.13 3.68
N GLY A 17 -14.13 15.66 3.19
CA GLY A 17 -14.17 16.92 2.44
C GLY A 17 -14.12 16.75 0.91
N PHE A 18 -14.38 15.55 0.38
CA PHE A 18 -14.45 15.33 -1.08
C PHE A 18 -15.88 15.48 -1.65
N GLY A 19 -16.82 15.95 -0.83
CA GLY A 19 -18.24 16.08 -1.17
C GLY A 19 -18.92 14.72 -1.32
N GLN A 20 -19.99 14.65 -2.10
CA GLN A 20 -20.77 13.40 -2.27
C GLN A 20 -19.91 12.23 -2.77
N ARG A 21 -18.89 12.50 -3.59
CA ARG A 21 -18.02 11.49 -4.23
C ARG A 21 -17.35 10.55 -3.24
N GLU A 22 -17.08 10.99 -2.01
CA GLU A 22 -16.39 10.13 -1.04
C GLU A 22 -17.18 8.89 -0.65
N ASN A 23 -18.51 8.92 -0.75
CA ASN A 23 -19.38 7.85 -0.28
C ASN A 23 -20.03 7.03 -1.41
N VAL A 24 -19.99 7.51 -2.66
CA VAL A 24 -20.63 6.85 -3.82
C VAL A 24 -20.08 5.44 -4.10
N PHE A 25 -18.82 5.18 -3.76
CA PHE A 25 -18.17 3.89 -4.06
C PHE A 25 -18.12 2.92 -2.87
N ASN A 26 -18.78 3.22 -1.74
CA ASN A 26 -18.66 2.41 -0.52
C ASN A 26 -19.05 0.95 -0.73
N GLU A 27 -20.19 0.68 -1.38
CA GLU A 27 -20.65 -0.69 -1.66
C GLU A 27 -19.70 -1.42 -2.60
N LEU A 28 -19.25 -0.76 -3.67
CA LEU A 28 -18.27 -1.31 -4.61
C LEU A 28 -16.96 -1.68 -3.91
N ILE A 29 -16.48 -0.84 -2.99
CA ILE A 29 -15.25 -1.09 -2.22
C ILE A 29 -15.44 -2.31 -1.33
N VAL A 30 -16.51 -2.39 -0.55
CA VAL A 30 -16.79 -3.54 0.33
C VAL A 30 -16.87 -4.81 -0.48
N LYS A 31 -17.69 -4.82 -1.54
CA LYS A 31 -17.85 -5.98 -2.41
C LYS A 31 -16.52 -6.41 -3.03
N SER A 32 -15.76 -5.47 -3.59
CA SER A 32 -14.49 -5.79 -4.25
C SER A 32 -13.44 -6.31 -3.26
N VAL A 33 -13.36 -5.75 -2.04
CA VAL A 33 -12.46 -6.26 -1.01
C VAL A 33 -12.86 -7.68 -0.59
N THR A 34 -14.14 -7.92 -0.35
CA THR A 34 -14.64 -9.27 0.01
C THR A 34 -14.39 -10.31 -1.09
N ASP A 35 -14.58 -9.93 -2.35
CA ASP A 35 -14.48 -10.88 -3.47
C ASP A 35 -13.04 -11.17 -3.91
N VAL A 36 -12.13 -10.20 -3.73
CA VAL A 36 -10.81 -10.20 -4.37
C VAL A 36 -9.66 -10.42 -3.38
N TRP A 37 -9.78 -9.91 -2.15
CA TRP A 37 -8.70 -10.07 -1.17
C TRP A 37 -8.60 -11.52 -0.69
N GLN A 38 -7.42 -12.12 -0.81
CA GLN A 38 -7.19 -13.55 -0.60
C GLN A 38 -6.52 -13.88 0.74
N ASP A 39 -5.92 -12.91 1.43
CA ASP A 39 -5.29 -13.14 2.73
C ASP A 39 -6.34 -13.08 3.85
N SER A 40 -6.91 -14.24 4.20
CA SER A 40 -7.88 -14.37 5.28
C SER A 40 -7.26 -14.26 6.68
N SER A 41 -5.94 -14.45 6.81
CA SER A 41 -5.24 -14.29 8.09
C SER A 41 -5.15 -12.83 8.50
N THR A 42 -5.11 -11.94 7.50
CA THR A 42 -5.08 -10.50 7.68
C THR A 42 -6.04 -9.85 6.69
N PRO A 43 -7.33 -9.78 7.03
CA PRO A 43 -8.32 -9.14 6.17
C PRO A 43 -7.95 -7.68 5.90
N LEU A 44 -8.05 -7.26 4.63
CA LEU A 44 -7.93 -5.86 4.25
C LEU A 44 -9.15 -5.08 4.76
N PRO A 45 -9.00 -4.08 5.66
CA PRO A 45 -10.14 -3.25 6.05
C PRO A 45 -10.66 -2.46 4.85
N PRO A 46 -11.95 -2.55 4.48
CA PRO A 46 -12.46 -1.80 3.33
C PRO A 46 -12.28 -0.29 3.46
N VAL A 47 -12.34 0.25 4.67
CA VAL A 47 -12.05 1.66 4.96
C VAL A 47 -10.58 2.04 4.74
N LEU A 48 -9.62 1.12 4.92
CA LEU A 48 -8.21 1.37 4.59
C LEU A 48 -8.05 1.52 3.07
N TYR A 49 -8.68 0.63 2.30
CA TYR A 49 -8.65 0.72 0.84
C TYR A 49 -9.41 1.96 0.31
N LYS A 50 -10.52 2.33 0.95
CA LYS A 50 -11.19 3.61 0.70
C LYS A 50 -10.28 4.82 0.96
N SER A 51 -9.48 4.77 2.03
CA SER A 51 -8.52 5.82 2.38
C SER A 51 -7.41 5.94 1.33
N LEU A 52 -6.96 4.80 0.78
CA LEU A 52 -6.05 4.78 -0.38
C LEU A 52 -6.69 5.47 -1.59
N MET A 53 -7.93 5.11 -1.95
CA MET A 53 -8.64 5.72 -3.09
C MET A 53 -8.83 7.24 -2.94
N ALA A 54 -9.05 7.73 -1.71
CA ALA A 54 -9.12 9.15 -1.42
C ALA A 54 -7.81 9.88 -1.78
N VAL A 55 -6.67 9.31 -1.41
CA VAL A 55 -5.34 9.87 -1.69
C VAL A 55 -4.96 9.72 -3.16
N GLU A 56 -5.32 8.61 -3.81
CA GLU A 56 -4.98 8.35 -5.20
C GLU A 56 -5.73 9.25 -6.19
N SER A 57 -7.04 9.43 -6.00
CA SER A 57 -7.87 10.11 -7.01
C SER A 57 -8.82 11.16 -6.46
N SER A 58 -8.90 11.33 -5.14
CA SER A 58 -9.98 12.10 -4.52
C SER A 58 -11.37 11.61 -4.96
N PHE A 59 -11.49 10.30 -5.17
CA PHE A 59 -12.69 9.64 -5.69
C PHE A 59 -13.13 10.10 -7.09
N ARG A 60 -12.18 10.54 -7.94
CA ARG A 60 -12.43 10.89 -9.33
C ARG A 60 -12.12 9.69 -10.25
N PRO A 61 -13.13 9.06 -10.87
CA PRO A 61 -12.91 7.90 -11.73
C PRO A 61 -12.20 8.25 -13.04
N ASP A 62 -12.24 9.52 -13.44
CA ASP A 62 -11.59 10.08 -14.63
C ASP A 62 -10.18 10.62 -14.36
N ALA A 63 -9.65 10.49 -13.14
CA ALA A 63 -8.33 11.01 -12.79
C ALA A 63 -7.21 10.32 -13.59
N VAL A 64 -6.38 11.11 -14.26
CA VAL A 64 -5.17 10.66 -14.96
C VAL A 64 -3.98 11.50 -14.51
N SER A 65 -2.89 10.85 -14.10
CA SER A 65 -1.67 11.52 -13.68
C SER A 65 -0.75 11.82 -14.87
N GLY A 66 0.24 12.70 -14.67
CA GLY A 66 1.25 13.00 -15.71
C GLY A 66 2.14 11.81 -16.08
N SER A 67 2.23 10.78 -15.24
CA SER A 67 2.93 9.53 -15.55
C SER A 67 2.02 8.47 -16.19
N GLY A 68 0.73 8.78 -16.38
CA GLY A 68 -0.24 7.92 -17.06
C GLY A 68 -0.96 6.93 -16.16
N ALA A 69 -0.79 6.97 -14.82
CA ALA A 69 -1.68 6.27 -13.90
C ALA A 69 -3.11 6.81 -14.02
N ALA A 70 -4.12 5.94 -13.92
CA ALA A 70 -5.50 6.30 -14.21
C ALA A 70 -6.52 5.65 -13.28
N GLY A 71 -7.66 6.32 -13.12
CA GLY A 71 -8.82 5.81 -12.40
C GLY A 71 -8.78 6.01 -10.89
N LEU A 72 -9.77 5.43 -10.21
CA LEU A 72 -9.95 5.56 -8.76
C LEU A 72 -8.74 5.08 -7.94
N THR A 73 -8.01 4.11 -8.48
CA THR A 73 -6.89 3.42 -7.83
C THR A 73 -5.53 3.76 -8.47
N GLN A 74 -5.52 4.70 -9.44
CA GLN A 74 -4.32 5.17 -10.14
C GLN A 74 -3.45 4.03 -10.69
N LEU A 75 -4.08 3.06 -11.37
CA LEU A 75 -3.38 1.94 -11.97
C LEU A 75 -2.50 2.42 -13.14
N MET A 76 -1.22 2.04 -13.13
CA MET A 76 -0.34 2.18 -14.30
C MET A 76 -0.79 1.24 -15.44
N PRO A 77 -0.59 1.62 -16.72
CA PRO A 77 -0.93 0.76 -17.87
C PRO A 77 -0.35 -0.65 -17.77
N ASP A 78 0.93 -0.78 -17.41
CA ASP A 78 1.60 -2.08 -17.29
C ASP A 78 1.03 -2.92 -16.16
N THR A 79 0.70 -2.30 -15.01
CA THR A 79 0.04 -3.00 -13.90
C THR A 79 -1.33 -3.52 -14.31
N ALA A 80 -2.15 -2.70 -14.97
CA ALA A 80 -3.45 -3.13 -15.50
C ALA A 80 -3.31 -4.31 -16.46
N LYS A 81 -2.36 -4.23 -17.41
CA LYS A 81 -2.07 -5.30 -18.36
C LYS A 81 -1.68 -6.61 -17.66
N ARG A 82 -0.84 -6.57 -16.61
CA ARG A 82 -0.46 -7.78 -15.84
C ARG A 82 -1.65 -8.49 -15.22
N PHE A 83 -2.68 -7.74 -14.82
CA PHE A 83 -3.91 -8.29 -14.25
C PHE A 83 -5.04 -8.47 -15.27
N GLY A 84 -4.73 -8.44 -16.57
CA GLY A 84 -5.69 -8.69 -17.65
C GLY A 84 -6.68 -7.56 -17.90
N LEU A 85 -6.44 -6.36 -17.36
CA LEU A 85 -7.29 -5.19 -17.56
C LEU A 85 -6.83 -4.38 -18.77
N ALA A 86 -7.76 -4.11 -19.70
CA ALA A 86 -7.48 -3.27 -20.85
C ALA A 86 -7.14 -1.83 -20.43
N ASN A 87 -6.27 -1.16 -21.19
CA ASN A 87 -5.78 0.17 -20.81
C ASN A 87 -6.90 1.22 -20.63
N GLY A 88 -7.94 1.18 -21.48
CA GLY A 88 -9.10 2.08 -21.40
C GLY A 88 -10.07 1.76 -20.25
N ASP A 89 -10.04 0.52 -19.74
CA ASP A 89 -10.91 0.07 -18.66
C ASP A 89 -10.45 0.55 -17.27
N ARG A 90 -9.26 1.17 -17.19
CA ARG A 90 -8.74 1.73 -15.93
C ARG A 90 -9.58 2.88 -15.38
N LEU A 91 -10.41 3.52 -16.22
CA LEU A 91 -11.31 4.60 -15.81
C LEU A 91 -12.70 4.10 -15.35
N ASP A 92 -13.02 2.82 -15.56
CA ASP A 92 -14.27 2.22 -15.09
C ASP A 92 -14.11 1.75 -13.63
N PRO A 93 -14.84 2.34 -12.66
CA PRO A 93 -14.77 1.94 -11.26
C PRO A 93 -14.95 0.43 -11.04
N ASN A 94 -15.91 -0.20 -11.74
CA ASN A 94 -16.25 -1.60 -11.53
C ASN A 94 -15.12 -2.54 -11.96
N LYS A 95 -14.23 -2.08 -12.82
CA LYS A 95 -13.08 -2.84 -13.32
C LYS A 95 -11.78 -2.46 -12.61
N CYS A 96 -11.53 -1.16 -12.41
CA CYS A 96 -10.27 -0.69 -11.86
C CYS A 96 -10.14 -0.91 -10.35
N VAL A 97 -11.25 -0.89 -9.59
CA VAL A 97 -11.25 -1.11 -8.14
C VAL A 97 -10.78 -2.53 -7.78
N PRO A 98 -11.38 -3.62 -8.31
CA PRO A 98 -10.92 -4.98 -7.99
C PRO A 98 -9.48 -5.23 -8.46
N VAL A 99 -9.08 -4.72 -9.63
CA VAL A 99 -7.70 -4.85 -10.12
C VAL A 99 -6.70 -4.07 -9.26
N GLY A 100 -7.09 -2.90 -8.74
CA GLY A 100 -6.31 -2.17 -7.76
C GLY A 100 -6.08 -2.96 -6.47
N ILE A 101 -7.07 -3.74 -6.03
CA ILE A 101 -6.94 -4.60 -4.84
C ILE A 101 -5.95 -5.73 -5.11
N LEU A 102 -6.00 -6.34 -6.30
CA LEU A 102 -5.00 -7.35 -6.72
C LEU A 102 -3.59 -6.76 -6.75
N ALA A 103 -3.43 -5.55 -7.31
CA ALA A 103 -2.16 -4.86 -7.34
C ALA A 103 -1.66 -4.51 -5.93
N PHE A 104 -2.55 -4.04 -5.05
CA PHE A 104 -2.22 -3.79 -3.64
C PHE A 104 -1.82 -5.06 -2.91
N GLN A 105 -2.54 -6.16 -3.12
CA GLN A 105 -2.21 -7.48 -2.57
C GLN A 105 -0.84 -7.97 -3.05
N GLU A 106 -0.48 -7.78 -4.32
CA GLU A 106 0.87 -8.10 -4.82
C GLU A 106 1.94 -7.35 -4.02
N LYS A 107 1.76 -6.05 -3.76
CA LYS A 107 2.72 -5.24 -3.00
C LYS A 107 2.78 -5.61 -1.53
N TYR A 108 1.62 -5.86 -0.92
CA TYR A 108 1.51 -6.37 0.43
C TYR A 108 2.27 -7.69 0.60
N ARG A 109 2.14 -8.63 -0.34
CA ARG A 109 2.86 -9.92 -0.30
C ARG A 109 4.36 -9.74 -0.46
N VAL A 110 4.82 -8.85 -1.33
CA VAL A 110 6.27 -8.56 -1.47
C VAL A 110 6.89 -8.10 -0.15
N VAL A 111 6.16 -7.29 0.64
CA VAL A 111 6.64 -6.80 1.93
C VAL A 111 6.64 -7.91 2.99
N LEU A 112 5.61 -8.76 3.03
CA LEU A 112 5.48 -9.80 4.05
C LEU A 112 6.27 -11.08 3.76
N ASP A 113 6.54 -11.35 2.49
CA ASP A 113 7.31 -12.52 2.03
C ASP A 113 8.50 -12.07 1.16
N PRO A 114 9.48 -11.35 1.76
CA PRO A 114 10.62 -10.83 1.03
C PRO A 114 11.55 -11.93 0.51
N GLY A 115 11.49 -13.13 1.09
CA GLY A 115 12.24 -14.31 0.61
C GLY A 115 11.75 -14.83 -0.74
N ASN A 116 10.48 -14.60 -1.07
CA ASN A 116 9.90 -14.96 -2.36
C ASN A 116 10.07 -13.86 -3.43
N TYR A 117 10.50 -12.65 -3.03
CA TYR A 117 10.72 -11.54 -3.96
C TYR A 117 11.61 -11.87 -5.18
N PRO A 118 12.76 -12.58 -5.05
CA PRO A 118 13.59 -12.95 -6.20
C PRO A 118 12.81 -13.77 -7.24
N LYS A 119 11.98 -14.71 -6.79
CA LYS A 119 11.14 -15.55 -7.66
C LYS A 119 10.07 -14.72 -8.37
N ILE A 120 9.42 -13.80 -7.65
CA ILE A 120 8.37 -12.92 -8.18
C ILE A 120 8.89 -12.08 -9.36
N ILE A 121 10.11 -11.56 -9.25
CA ILE A 121 10.70 -10.71 -10.29
C ILE A 121 11.57 -11.47 -11.29
N GLY A 122 11.72 -12.79 -11.14
CA GLY A 122 12.53 -13.63 -12.02
C GLY A 122 14.03 -13.35 -11.96
N LEU A 123 14.56 -12.92 -10.80
CA LEU A 123 15.98 -12.65 -10.61
C LEU A 123 16.62 -13.63 -9.60
N PRO A 124 17.91 -13.97 -9.78
CA PRO A 124 18.69 -14.67 -8.76
C PRO A 124 18.75 -13.91 -7.43
N ALA A 125 18.80 -14.65 -6.31
CA ALA A 125 18.76 -14.08 -4.96
C ALA A 125 19.94 -13.13 -4.66
N ASP A 126 21.13 -13.37 -5.22
CA ASP A 126 22.30 -12.50 -5.11
C ASP A 126 22.08 -11.12 -5.76
N LYS A 127 21.23 -11.03 -6.78
CA LYS A 127 20.87 -9.75 -7.43
C LYS A 127 19.91 -8.91 -6.61
N VAL A 128 19.29 -9.51 -5.59
CA VAL A 128 18.37 -8.84 -4.66
C VAL A 128 18.70 -9.20 -3.22
N ALA A 129 19.99 -9.19 -2.86
CA ALA A 129 20.46 -9.50 -1.51
C ALA A 129 19.74 -8.69 -0.40
N PHE A 130 19.25 -7.49 -0.72
CA PHE A 130 18.43 -6.69 0.20
C PHE A 130 17.14 -7.42 0.63
N SER A 131 16.46 -8.15 -0.27
CA SER A 131 15.23 -8.88 0.09
C SER A 131 15.54 -10.11 0.93
N VAL A 132 16.62 -10.82 0.62
CA VAL A 132 17.11 -11.96 1.39
C VAL A 132 17.44 -11.54 2.82
N ARG A 133 18.16 -10.42 3.00
CA ARG A 133 18.49 -9.87 4.33
C ARG A 133 17.24 -9.57 5.17
N VAL A 134 16.20 -9.01 4.55
CA VAL A 134 14.93 -8.75 5.25
C VAL A 134 14.23 -10.05 5.61
N ALA A 135 14.27 -11.06 4.74
CA ALA A 135 13.72 -12.39 5.03
C ALA A 135 14.43 -13.05 6.22
N ASP A 136 15.76 -13.00 6.25
CA ASP A 136 16.55 -13.52 7.37
C ASP A 136 16.24 -12.80 8.68
N TYR A 137 16.05 -11.47 8.63
CA TYR A 137 15.59 -10.71 9.78
C TYR A 137 14.22 -11.21 10.29
N TYR A 138 13.26 -11.43 9.38
CA TYR A 138 11.94 -11.97 9.74
C TYR A 138 12.00 -13.36 10.35
N ASN A 139 12.92 -14.23 9.90
CA ASN A 139 13.08 -15.56 10.49
C ASN A 139 13.46 -15.50 11.98
N SER A 140 14.13 -14.43 12.41
CA SER A 140 14.53 -14.24 13.82
C SER A 140 13.56 -13.38 14.63
N GLN A 141 12.94 -12.37 14.03
CA GLN A 141 12.13 -11.37 14.75
C GLN A 141 10.63 -11.45 14.46
N GLY A 142 10.23 -12.17 13.41
CA GLY A 142 8.87 -12.18 12.87
C GLY A 142 8.57 -11.02 11.91
N ALA A 143 7.49 -11.16 11.13
CA ALA A 143 7.03 -10.17 10.15
C ALA A 143 6.39 -8.93 10.82
N PRO A 144 6.24 -7.78 10.11
CA PRO A 144 5.65 -6.57 10.65
C PRO A 144 4.17 -6.78 11.00
N GLN A 145 3.75 -6.14 12.09
CA GLN A 145 2.41 -6.26 12.67
C GLN A 145 1.74 -4.89 12.75
N GLY A 146 0.45 -4.89 13.06
CA GLY A 146 -0.32 -3.67 13.29
C GLY A 146 -0.26 -2.67 12.13
N ASP A 147 -0.15 -1.40 12.45
CA ASP A 147 -0.18 -0.31 11.47
C ASP A 147 1.06 -0.27 10.59
N ASP A 148 2.22 -0.71 11.08
CA ASP A 148 3.47 -0.66 10.33
C ASP A 148 3.44 -1.56 9.09
N ARG A 149 2.79 -2.73 9.20
CA ARG A 149 2.49 -3.58 8.04
C ARG A 149 1.76 -2.81 6.94
N TRP A 150 0.74 -2.04 7.30
CA TRP A 150 -0.01 -1.25 6.33
C TRP A 150 0.81 -0.09 5.79
N HIS A 151 1.62 0.57 6.62
CA HIS A 151 2.52 1.62 6.14
C HIS A 151 3.48 1.10 5.06
N LEU A 152 4.11 -0.05 5.32
CA LEU A 152 5.05 -0.68 4.38
C LEU A 152 4.34 -1.12 3.08
N ALA A 153 3.16 -1.74 3.16
CA ALA A 153 2.40 -2.15 1.99
C ALA A 153 1.92 -0.97 1.13
N LEU A 154 1.43 0.11 1.77
CA LEU A 154 1.04 1.35 1.11
C LEU A 154 2.24 2.03 0.45
N ALA A 155 3.40 2.05 1.12
CA ALA A 155 4.63 2.57 0.54
C ALA A 155 5.06 1.73 -0.67
N ALA A 156 4.93 0.41 -0.59
CA ALA A 156 5.23 -0.49 -1.70
C ALA A 156 4.28 -0.31 -2.90
N TYR A 157 3.02 0.11 -2.65
CA TYR A 157 2.07 0.51 -3.69
C TYR A 157 2.53 1.76 -4.44
N ASN A 158 2.94 2.82 -3.73
CA ASN A 158 3.36 4.09 -4.34
C ASN A 158 4.78 4.09 -4.94
N GLY A 159 5.73 3.39 -4.29
CA GLY A 159 7.16 3.47 -4.60
C GLY A 159 7.80 2.14 -5.04
N GLY A 160 7.03 1.06 -5.08
CA GLY A 160 7.47 -0.28 -5.45
C GLY A 160 8.07 -1.07 -4.28
N GLY A 161 7.69 -2.34 -4.17
CA GLY A 161 8.15 -3.23 -3.08
C GLY A 161 9.67 -3.39 -3.01
N GLY A 162 10.36 -3.47 -4.15
CA GLY A 162 11.83 -3.52 -4.16
C GLY A 162 12.51 -2.28 -3.57
N THR A 163 11.88 -1.10 -3.67
CA THR A 163 12.38 0.13 -3.02
C THR A 163 12.22 0.03 -1.51
N ILE A 164 11.07 -0.47 -1.04
CA ILE A 164 10.80 -0.64 0.40
C ILE A 164 11.70 -1.71 1.00
N LEU A 165 11.90 -2.85 0.33
CA LEU A 165 12.82 -3.88 0.80
C LEU A 165 14.29 -3.40 0.85
N ARG A 166 14.72 -2.52 -0.07
CA ARG A 166 16.02 -1.82 0.05
C ARG A 166 16.07 -0.92 1.28
N ALA A 167 15.04 -0.12 1.51
CA ALA A 167 14.97 0.76 2.68
C ALA A 167 15.02 -0.03 3.99
N MET A 168 14.29 -1.14 4.06
CA MET A 168 14.31 -2.08 5.19
C MET A 168 15.70 -2.70 5.38
N SER A 169 16.33 -3.14 4.30
CA SER A 169 17.71 -3.63 4.35
C SER A 169 18.69 -2.57 4.90
N TYR A 170 18.52 -1.30 4.52
CA TYR A 170 19.33 -0.20 5.07
C TYR A 170 19.02 0.12 6.52
N ALA A 171 17.77 -0.07 6.97
CA ALA A 171 17.42 0.02 8.38
C ALA A 171 18.14 -1.07 9.21
N ILE A 172 18.21 -2.30 8.68
CA ILE A 172 18.99 -3.40 9.30
C ILE A 172 20.48 -3.02 9.39
N GLU A 173 21.07 -2.51 8.30
CA GLU A 173 22.48 -2.06 8.29
C GLU A 173 22.74 -0.91 9.28
N ALA A 174 21.72 -0.09 9.56
CA ALA A 174 21.76 0.98 10.55
C ALA A 174 21.43 0.49 11.98
N ASN A 175 21.26 -0.81 12.20
CA ASN A 175 20.89 -1.42 13.48
C ASN A 175 19.58 -0.88 14.09
N VAL A 176 18.59 -0.57 13.25
CA VAL A 176 17.23 -0.21 13.68
C VAL A 176 16.21 -1.19 13.12
N ASP A 177 15.06 -1.34 13.79
CA ASP A 177 14.05 -2.33 13.39
C ASP A 177 13.44 -1.96 12.02
N PRO A 178 13.66 -2.76 10.95
CA PRO A 178 13.16 -2.48 9.60
C PRO A 178 11.65 -2.64 9.47
N ARG A 179 10.98 -3.18 10.49
CA ARG A 179 9.54 -3.38 10.48
C ARG A 179 8.80 -2.09 10.79
N GLN A 180 9.44 -1.11 11.45
CA GLN A 180 8.82 0.14 11.85
C GLN A 180 8.98 1.20 10.76
N TRP A 181 7.88 1.79 10.31
CA TRP A 181 7.89 2.74 9.20
C TRP A 181 8.76 3.98 9.49
N ASP A 182 8.71 4.49 10.71
CA ASP A 182 9.48 5.68 11.08
C ASP A 182 10.99 5.43 11.10
N ASN A 183 11.44 4.17 11.31
CA ASN A 183 12.86 3.82 11.18
C ASN A 183 13.33 3.86 9.71
N LEU A 184 12.43 3.65 8.75
CA LEU A 184 12.74 3.77 7.32
C LEU A 184 12.64 5.21 6.85
N ALA A 185 11.53 5.88 7.21
CA ALA A 185 11.10 7.13 6.59
C ALA A 185 11.45 8.38 7.42
N GLY A 186 11.96 8.21 8.64
CA GLY A 186 12.17 9.30 9.61
C GLY A 186 10.85 9.93 10.07
N PRO A 187 10.87 10.89 11.01
CA PRO A 187 9.67 11.63 11.42
C PRO A 187 8.97 12.35 10.25
N PRO A 188 7.69 12.73 10.38
CA PRO A 188 6.98 13.51 9.37
C PRO A 188 7.76 14.75 8.92
N GLY A 189 7.98 14.89 7.61
CA GLY A 189 8.76 15.99 7.02
C GLY A 189 10.28 15.88 7.20
N LYS A 190 10.80 14.79 7.77
CA LYS A 190 12.22 14.54 8.02
C LYS A 190 12.71 13.28 7.30
N ALA A 191 12.36 13.17 6.02
CA ALA A 191 12.64 11.97 5.23
C ALA A 191 14.02 11.93 4.58
N LEU A 192 14.77 13.04 4.56
CA LEU A 192 16.13 13.08 4.04
C LEU A 192 17.11 12.38 5.00
N ASN A 193 18.15 11.79 4.43
CA ASN A 193 19.21 11.03 5.13
C ASN A 193 18.69 9.82 5.91
N THR A 194 17.54 9.29 5.52
CA THR A 194 16.94 8.08 6.09
C THR A 194 17.26 6.84 5.25
N PRO A 195 17.03 5.61 5.76
CA PRO A 195 17.10 4.40 4.95
C PRO A 195 16.25 4.46 3.68
N LEU A 196 15.05 5.04 3.77
CA LEU A 196 14.17 5.26 2.61
C LEU A 196 14.77 6.24 1.60
N HIS A 197 15.45 7.30 2.06
CA HIS A 197 16.15 8.23 1.17
C HIS A 197 17.23 7.52 0.37
N LYS A 198 18.07 6.71 1.03
CA LYS A 198 19.13 5.93 0.38
C LYS A 198 18.55 4.98 -0.67
N ALA A 199 17.49 4.25 -0.33
CA ALA A 199 16.80 3.37 -1.28
C ALA A 199 16.19 4.14 -2.47
N CYS A 200 15.66 5.35 -2.25
CA CYS A 200 15.15 6.19 -3.33
C CYS A 200 16.28 6.68 -4.25
N ILE A 201 17.46 7.02 -3.71
CA ILE A 201 18.62 7.39 -4.52
C ILE A 201 19.07 6.23 -5.41
N ASP A 202 19.10 5.01 -4.87
CA ASP A 202 19.53 3.83 -5.65
C ASP A 202 18.59 3.52 -6.83
N VAL A 203 17.29 3.79 -6.67
CA VAL A 203 16.27 3.45 -7.66
C VAL A 203 16.04 4.59 -8.66
N TYR A 204 16.06 5.84 -8.19
CA TYR A 204 15.65 7.01 -8.97
C TYR A 204 16.80 7.99 -9.25
N GLY A 205 18.04 7.65 -8.87
CA GLY A 205 19.21 8.53 -8.93
C GLY A 205 19.16 9.63 -7.87
N SER A 206 20.24 10.39 -7.70
CA SER A 206 20.35 11.39 -6.63
C SER A 206 19.25 12.46 -6.69
N TYR A 207 19.00 13.04 -7.88
CA TYR A 207 17.99 14.08 -8.06
C TYR A 207 16.56 13.55 -7.96
N GLY A 208 16.27 12.41 -8.60
CA GLY A 208 14.95 11.78 -8.54
C GLY A 208 14.63 11.26 -7.14
N GLY A 209 15.61 10.63 -6.49
CA GLY A 209 15.51 10.07 -5.15
C GLY A 209 15.22 11.11 -4.08
N GLY A 210 15.91 12.26 -4.11
CA GLY A 210 15.66 13.37 -3.18
C GLY A 210 14.24 13.95 -3.27
N ARG A 211 13.62 13.92 -4.45
CA ARG A 211 12.21 14.30 -4.62
C ARG A 211 11.28 13.17 -4.19
N LYS A 212 11.52 11.95 -4.66
CA LYS A 212 10.64 10.80 -4.45
C LYS A 212 10.54 10.41 -2.98
N VAL A 213 11.60 10.54 -2.18
CA VAL A 213 11.58 10.16 -0.76
C VAL A 213 10.52 10.93 0.03
N ASN A 214 10.34 12.22 -0.24
CA ASN A 214 9.37 13.04 0.51
C ASN A 214 7.93 12.62 0.20
N GLU A 215 7.64 12.35 -1.07
CA GLU A 215 6.35 11.79 -1.50
C GLU A 215 6.11 10.43 -0.83
N LEU A 216 7.08 9.52 -0.95
CA LEU A 216 6.98 8.15 -0.49
C LEU A 216 6.89 8.04 1.04
N ALA A 217 7.59 8.91 1.77
CA ALA A 217 7.51 9.01 3.24
C ALA A 217 6.14 9.53 3.71
N ALA A 218 5.54 10.46 2.98
CA ALA A 218 4.26 11.06 3.35
C ALA A 218 3.06 10.21 2.95
N TYR A 219 3.15 9.45 1.84
CA TYR A 219 2.04 8.74 1.24
C TYR A 219 1.31 7.79 2.20
N PRO A 220 1.98 6.84 2.88
CA PRO A 220 1.28 5.94 3.82
C PRO A 220 0.65 6.67 5.00
N ARG A 221 1.30 7.74 5.49
CA ARG A 221 0.81 8.52 6.63
C ARG A 221 -0.49 9.24 6.32
N LYS A 222 -0.63 9.80 5.12
CA LYS A 222 -1.87 10.45 4.67
C LYS A 222 -3.04 9.46 4.67
N ILE A 223 -2.81 8.26 4.14
CA ILE A 223 -3.82 7.19 4.06
C ILE A 223 -4.18 6.70 5.46
N MET A 224 -3.18 6.41 6.29
CA MET A 224 -3.41 5.92 7.65
C MET A 224 -4.09 6.98 8.53
N SER A 225 -3.85 8.27 8.30
CA SER A 225 -4.57 9.36 8.96
C SER A 225 -6.07 9.35 8.63
N LEU A 226 -6.44 9.20 7.35
CA LEU A 226 -7.85 9.09 6.94
C LEU A 226 -8.49 7.82 7.51
N TYR A 227 -7.79 6.69 7.42
CA TYR A 227 -8.25 5.41 7.96
C TYR A 227 -8.56 5.52 9.46
N ARG A 228 -7.63 6.06 10.25
CA ARG A 228 -7.80 6.23 11.70
C ARG A 228 -8.92 7.22 12.02
N SER A 229 -9.09 8.28 11.25
CA SER A 229 -10.17 9.25 11.49
C SER A 229 -11.55 8.61 11.29
N ALA A 230 -11.70 7.72 10.30
CA ALA A 230 -12.95 7.00 10.07
C ALA A 230 -13.21 5.91 11.12
N VAL A 231 -12.18 5.17 11.54
CA VAL A 231 -12.31 4.18 12.63
C VAL A 231 -12.71 4.86 13.94
N ALA A 232 -12.11 6.01 14.27
CA ALA A 232 -12.45 6.76 15.47
C ALA A 232 -13.88 7.34 15.45
N ALA A 233 -14.41 7.66 14.25
CA ALA A 233 -15.77 8.17 14.07
C ALA A 233 -16.85 7.08 14.13
N THR A 234 -16.48 5.80 14.11
CA THR A 234 -17.44 4.69 14.17
C THR A 234 -17.90 4.49 15.63
N PRO A 235 -19.19 4.62 15.95
CA PRO A 235 -19.68 4.43 17.32
C PRO A 235 -19.31 3.05 17.84
N ARG A 236 -18.79 2.95 19.08
CA ARG A 236 -18.62 1.64 19.73
C ARG A 236 -20.01 1.05 19.98
N PRO A 237 -20.21 -0.26 19.75
CA PRO A 237 -21.44 -0.91 20.19
C PRO A 237 -21.58 -0.70 21.69
N VAL A 238 -22.76 -0.23 22.11
CA VAL A 238 -23.14 -0.20 23.52
C VAL A 238 -23.28 -1.67 23.94
N LEU A 239 -22.44 -2.10 24.88
CA LEU A 239 -22.52 -3.43 25.50
C LEU A 239 -23.79 -3.58 26.32
#